data_AF-A0A2B7Y9A5-F1
#
_entry.id   AF-A0A2B7Y9A5-F1
#
_cell.length_a   1.000
_cell.length_b   1.000
_cell.length_c   1.000
_cell.angle_alpha   90.00
_cell.angle_beta   90.00
_cell.angle_gamma   90.00
#
_symmetry.space_group_name_H-M   'P 1'
#
loop_
_entity.id
_entity.type
_entity.pdbx_description
1 polymer ?
#
loop_
_entity_poly.entity_id
_entity_poly.type
_entity_poly.pdbx_seq_one_letter_code
_entity_poly.pdbx_strand_id
1 'polypeptide(L)'
;MDSPGSQHRRNASVKATRPRSSTKGPLDVPDDSTPAPTLPMRSQSNTPVGRSSASFASPSRSSIMSTSDSIPVLVDKNFSYLLRPDIYHPLSLLSISPAFRSEIPTPSPNETLDTSLATLDKLLDEGHFLLAAHFSATILTSSPIQQNDHKTIFSLLYIRLACLELTGNTLLAAQEAKALEDLSSAFYYVDAKKDEEETAKDKGQDALAEHIVPWPLRVLASRLQSIGFGDSRRGIAGLYELGLEARKRLSHKGLKDEEKTVWKSRLADLGIRVVNSLIEMGDLDAARRSLANLKTPPKDQAFETTRMVLLYLKIGDVETARNLLENSSAEAEGILHCLLDMAEDRYDDAVAGWEALRASHIGQEDEALIVQNLAVCLLYTGNLNESRDLLESLVNNNYSFQSLTFNLATIYELCSERSRFLKSNLTERIANQPPSKYKNWERPNADFKI
;
A
#
# COMPACT_ATOMS: atom_id res chain seq x y z
N MET A 1 46.00 -26.88 69.35
CA MET A 1 45.13 -27.35 68.25
C MET A 1 43.77 -26.70 68.44
N ASP A 2 43.23 -26.25 67.32
CA ASP A 2 41.85 -25.80 67.07
C ASP A 2 41.36 -24.47 67.67
N SER A 3 41.28 -23.49 66.76
CA SER A 3 40.72 -22.14 66.90
C SER A 3 39.21 -22.15 67.19
N PRO A 4 38.68 -21.15 67.92
CA PRO A 4 37.25 -21.00 68.16
C PRO A 4 36.55 -20.34 66.97
N GLY A 5 35.52 -21.00 66.45
CA GLY A 5 34.65 -20.47 65.39
C GLY A 5 33.69 -19.40 65.90
N SER A 6 33.93 -18.16 65.47
CA SER A 6 33.03 -17.02 65.68
C SER A 6 31.93 -16.99 64.62
N GLN A 7 30.71 -16.72 65.08
CA GLN A 7 29.45 -16.72 64.33
C GLN A 7 29.43 -15.69 63.19
N HIS A 8 29.09 -16.13 61.98
CA HIS A 8 28.71 -15.24 60.87
C HIS A 8 27.19 -15.26 60.65
N ARG A 9 26.54 -14.17 61.05
CA ARG A 9 25.16 -13.80 60.68
C ARG A 9 25.07 -13.68 59.15
N ARG A 10 24.20 -14.47 58.52
CA ARG A 10 23.80 -14.28 57.11
C ARG A 10 22.81 -13.12 57.02
N ASN A 11 23.27 -11.97 56.55
CA ASN A 11 22.38 -10.91 56.06
C ASN A 11 21.82 -11.34 54.69
N ALA A 12 20.53 -11.63 54.64
CA ALA A 12 19.81 -11.84 53.39
C ALA A 12 19.64 -10.49 52.68
N SER A 13 20.47 -10.22 51.67
CA SER A 13 20.25 -9.11 50.74
C SER A 13 19.22 -9.54 49.70
N VAL A 14 17.97 -9.11 49.88
CA VAL A 14 16.91 -9.22 48.87
C VAL A 14 17.27 -8.25 47.75
N LYS A 15 17.97 -8.74 46.74
CA LYS A 15 18.26 -8.01 45.52
C LYS A 15 16.95 -7.90 44.75
N ALA A 16 16.30 -6.74 44.83
CA ALA A 16 15.09 -6.44 44.06
C ALA A 16 15.35 -6.70 42.58
N THR A 17 14.70 -7.72 42.03
CA THR A 17 14.70 -8.02 40.61
C THR A 17 14.09 -6.82 39.89
N ARG A 18 14.87 -6.12 39.07
CA ARG A 18 14.34 -5.10 38.15
C ARG A 18 13.13 -5.72 37.43
N PRO A 19 11.98 -5.03 37.36
CA PRO A 19 10.88 -5.50 36.54
C PRO A 19 11.41 -5.62 35.12
N ARG A 20 11.16 -6.77 34.47
CA ARG A 20 11.49 -6.99 33.06
C ARG A 20 10.94 -5.79 32.29
N SER A 21 11.81 -5.00 31.67
CA SER A 21 11.38 -3.98 30.71
C SER A 21 10.50 -4.67 29.70
N SER A 22 9.26 -4.20 29.55
CA SER A 22 8.34 -4.70 28.55
C SER A 22 9.07 -4.76 27.21
N THR A 23 9.32 -5.96 26.69
CA THR A 23 9.89 -6.16 25.35
C THR A 23 8.78 -5.91 24.35
N LYS A 24 8.33 -4.65 24.24
CA LYS A 24 7.46 -4.22 23.16
C LYS A 24 8.28 -4.28 21.88
N GLY A 25 7.80 -5.05 20.92
CA GLY A 25 8.37 -5.16 19.58
C GLY A 25 8.29 -3.83 18.81
N PRO A 26 9.04 -3.70 17.70
CA PRO A 26 9.13 -2.46 16.93
C PRO A 26 7.82 -2.01 16.29
N LEU A 27 6.78 -2.83 16.30
CA LEU A 27 5.46 -2.52 15.74
C LEU A 27 4.35 -2.48 16.81
N ASP A 28 4.69 -2.71 18.09
CA ASP A 28 3.74 -2.76 19.20
C ASP A 28 3.26 -1.36 19.64
N VAL A 29 2.05 -1.25 20.16
CA VAL A 29 1.40 0.04 20.50
C VAL A 29 2.31 1.01 21.30
N PRO A 30 2.56 2.25 20.81
CA PRO A 30 3.21 3.30 21.59
C PRO A 30 2.33 3.70 22.79
N ASP A 31 2.90 3.85 23.99
CA ASP A 31 2.15 4.38 25.12
C ASP A 31 1.89 5.88 24.87
N ASP A 32 0.62 6.26 24.71
CA ASP A 32 0.24 7.66 24.85
C ASP A 32 0.45 8.03 26.32
N SER A 33 1.44 8.87 26.59
CA SER A 33 1.70 9.42 27.92
C SER A 33 0.43 10.12 28.43
N THR A 34 -0.25 9.51 29.39
CA THR A 34 -1.47 10.05 30.02
C THR A 34 -1.18 11.32 30.80
N PRO A 35 -1.95 12.41 30.61
CA PRO A 35 -2.30 13.31 31.69
C PRO A 35 -3.69 12.95 32.25
N ALA A 36 -3.86 13.22 33.55
CA ALA A 36 -5.01 12.91 34.39
C ALA A 36 -6.36 13.56 33.92
N PRO A 37 -7.52 13.15 34.48
CA PRO A 37 -8.82 13.39 33.86
C PRO A 37 -9.34 14.80 34.13
N THR A 38 -9.87 15.46 33.11
CA THR A 38 -10.76 16.62 33.24
C THR A 38 -12.01 16.41 32.39
N LEU A 39 -13.17 16.56 33.04
CA LEU A 39 -14.53 16.44 32.50
C LEU A 39 -14.89 17.62 31.55
N PRO A 40 -15.99 17.50 30.76
CA PRO A 40 -16.04 18.03 29.40
C PRO A 40 -16.63 19.45 29.30
N MET A 41 -16.16 20.21 28.32
CA MET A 41 -16.91 21.33 27.75
C MET A 41 -17.25 21.06 26.29
N ARG A 42 -18.53 21.19 26.01
CA ARG A 42 -19.19 21.10 24.71
C ARG A 42 -18.89 22.35 23.88
N SER A 43 -18.49 22.16 22.63
CA SER A 43 -18.67 23.17 21.58
C SER A 43 -18.88 22.49 20.24
N GLN A 44 -19.99 22.89 19.60
CA GLN A 44 -20.41 22.51 18.26
C GLN A 44 -19.64 23.34 17.22
N SER A 45 -19.20 22.71 16.14
CA SER A 45 -19.20 23.33 14.81
C SER A 45 -18.94 22.24 13.75
N ASN A 46 -19.98 21.98 12.95
CA ASN A 46 -19.95 21.12 11.77
C ASN A 46 -19.19 21.80 10.63
N THR A 47 -18.23 21.09 10.04
CA THR A 47 -17.88 21.19 8.62
C THR A 47 -17.51 19.79 8.10
N PRO A 48 -18.07 19.33 6.97
CA PRO A 48 -17.75 18.01 6.44
C PRO A 48 -16.45 18.10 5.63
N VAL A 49 -15.39 17.48 6.14
CA VAL A 49 -14.16 17.23 5.38
C VAL A 49 -14.36 15.93 4.61
N GLY A 50 -14.25 16.01 3.28
CA GLY A 50 -14.46 14.91 2.35
C GLY A 50 -13.58 13.71 2.69
N ARG A 51 -14.23 12.55 2.80
CA ARG A 51 -13.59 11.26 3.03
C ARG A 51 -12.98 10.78 1.71
N SER A 52 -11.66 10.63 1.67
CA SER A 52 -10.98 9.88 0.61
C SER A 52 -11.01 8.40 0.97
N SER A 53 -11.78 7.62 0.23
CA SER A 53 -11.70 6.16 0.22
C SER A 53 -10.36 5.77 -0.40
N ALA A 54 -9.66 4.79 0.21
CA ALA A 54 -8.40 4.28 -0.31
C ALA A 54 -8.65 3.45 -1.57
N SER A 55 -8.74 4.14 -2.69
CA SER A 55 -8.38 3.61 -3.99
C SER A 55 -6.87 3.32 -3.99
N PHE A 56 -6.44 2.30 -4.74
CA PHE A 56 -5.02 2.14 -5.07
C PHE A 56 -4.51 3.49 -5.55
N ALA A 57 -3.66 4.14 -4.77
CA ALA A 57 -3.19 5.47 -5.09
C ALA A 57 -2.41 5.39 -6.40
N SER A 58 -2.96 5.96 -7.46
CA SER A 58 -2.25 6.13 -8.72
C SER A 58 -0.97 6.91 -8.45
N PRO A 59 0.17 6.51 -9.04
CA PRO A 59 1.44 7.16 -8.77
C PRO A 59 1.44 8.54 -9.41
N SER A 60 1.03 9.58 -8.68
CA SER A 60 1.20 10.97 -9.12
C SER A 60 2.44 11.59 -8.49
N ARG A 61 3.18 12.41 -9.24
CA ARG A 61 4.39 13.09 -8.75
C ARG A 61 4.14 13.92 -7.49
N SER A 62 2.99 14.59 -7.40
CA SER A 62 2.58 15.38 -6.24
C SER A 62 2.27 14.55 -5.00
N SER A 63 1.84 13.29 -5.16
CA SER A 63 1.60 12.38 -4.04
C SER A 63 2.88 11.71 -3.51
N ILE A 64 3.94 11.63 -4.34
CA ILE A 64 5.22 11.00 -3.97
C ILE A 64 6.04 11.91 -3.07
N MET A 65 5.95 13.23 -3.27
CA MET A 65 6.67 14.23 -2.49
C MET A 65 5.70 14.92 -1.50
N SER A 66 5.53 14.33 -0.32
CA SER A 66 4.94 15.07 0.80
C SER A 66 5.86 16.24 1.15
N THR A 67 5.30 17.40 1.51
CA THR A 67 6.10 18.55 1.99
C THR A 67 7.00 18.18 3.17
N SER A 68 6.58 17.19 3.97
CA SER A 68 7.33 16.59 5.08
C SER A 68 8.50 15.69 4.67
N ASP A 69 8.61 15.27 3.41
CA ASP A 69 9.73 14.48 2.87
C ASP A 69 10.73 15.37 2.09
N SER A 70 10.56 16.70 2.14
CA SER A 70 11.47 17.64 1.47
C SER A 70 12.71 17.92 2.32
N ILE A 71 13.86 17.41 1.87
CA ILE A 71 15.16 17.68 2.50
C ILE A 71 15.66 19.05 1.99
N PRO A 72 15.99 20.00 2.89
CA PRO A 72 16.52 21.32 2.54
C PRO A 72 18.03 21.33 2.26
N VAL A 73 18.73 20.21 2.48
CA VAL A 73 20.19 20.07 2.35
C VAL A 73 20.58 19.66 0.92
N LEU A 74 21.69 20.21 0.41
CA LEU A 74 22.29 19.83 -0.86
C LEU A 74 22.85 18.39 -0.76
N VAL A 75 22.38 17.50 -1.64
CA VAL A 75 22.83 16.11 -1.67
C VAL A 75 23.87 15.94 -2.78
N ASP A 76 25.14 15.93 -2.42
CA ASP A 76 26.25 15.66 -3.36
C ASP A 76 26.59 14.16 -3.41
N LYS A 77 25.61 13.35 -3.83
CA LYS A 77 25.77 11.90 -3.99
C LYS A 77 25.51 11.51 -5.43
N ASN A 78 26.26 10.53 -5.93
CA ASN A 78 26.18 10.10 -7.31
C ASN A 78 25.20 8.91 -7.47
N PHE A 79 24.12 9.13 -8.22
CA PHE A 79 23.09 8.13 -8.55
C PHE A 79 23.16 7.65 -10.01
N SER A 80 24.28 7.86 -10.70
CA SER A 80 24.49 7.41 -12.08
C SER A 80 24.27 5.91 -12.27
N TYR A 81 24.48 5.11 -11.24
CA TYR A 81 24.20 3.68 -11.28
C TYR A 81 22.74 3.36 -11.57
N LEU A 82 21.79 4.22 -11.15
CA LEU A 82 20.34 4.11 -11.45
C LEU A 82 19.97 4.64 -12.83
N LEU A 83 20.84 5.38 -13.51
CA LEU A 83 20.57 5.92 -14.84
C LEU A 83 20.97 4.95 -15.97
N ARG A 84 21.48 3.76 -15.60
CA ARG A 84 21.99 2.80 -16.57
C ARG A 84 20.85 2.03 -17.24
N PRO A 85 20.86 1.89 -18.59
CA PRO A 85 19.80 1.17 -19.30
C PRO A 85 19.65 -0.31 -18.93
N ASP A 86 20.71 -0.98 -18.48
CA ASP A 86 20.72 -2.41 -18.15
C ASP A 86 19.84 -2.75 -16.94
N ILE A 87 19.44 -1.77 -16.15
CA ILE A 87 18.50 -1.96 -15.04
C ILE A 87 17.09 -2.20 -15.56
N TYR A 88 16.70 -1.50 -16.62
CA TYR A 88 15.29 -1.36 -17.00
C TYR A 88 14.91 -2.37 -18.08
N HIS A 89 13.99 -3.26 -17.74
CA HIS A 89 13.55 -4.32 -18.64
C HIS A 89 12.59 -3.77 -19.70
N PRO A 90 12.71 -4.22 -20.96
CA PRO A 90 11.78 -3.85 -22.01
C PRO A 90 10.40 -4.43 -21.74
N LEU A 91 9.36 -3.63 -22.00
CA LEU A 91 7.96 -4.01 -21.79
C LEU A 91 7.34 -4.45 -23.13
N SER A 92 6.54 -5.51 -23.09
CA SER A 92 5.89 -6.05 -24.29
C SER A 92 4.41 -5.71 -24.30
N LEU A 93 3.90 -5.26 -25.46
CA LEU A 93 2.48 -5.07 -25.71
C LEU A 93 1.80 -6.34 -26.26
N LEU A 94 2.53 -7.45 -26.42
CA LEU A 94 1.99 -8.69 -26.98
C LEU A 94 0.95 -9.33 -26.06
N SER A 95 1.15 -9.22 -24.74
CA SER A 95 0.20 -9.70 -23.73
C SER A 95 -1.02 -8.79 -23.60
N ILE A 96 -0.96 -7.56 -24.10
CA ILE A 96 -2.07 -6.61 -24.11
C ILE A 96 -3.02 -6.93 -25.27
N SER A 97 -4.31 -6.91 -24.98
CA SER A 97 -5.34 -7.16 -25.98
C SER A 97 -5.27 -6.11 -27.10
N PRO A 98 -5.42 -6.49 -28.38
CA PRO A 98 -5.24 -5.59 -29.52
C PRO A 98 -6.05 -4.29 -29.42
N ALA A 99 -7.25 -4.34 -28.86
CA ALA A 99 -8.13 -3.18 -28.70
C ALA A 99 -7.55 -2.08 -27.77
N PHE A 100 -6.62 -2.43 -26.89
CA PHE A 100 -5.99 -1.51 -25.93
C PHE A 100 -4.56 -1.12 -26.32
N ARG A 101 -4.04 -1.59 -27.46
CA ARG A 101 -2.66 -1.30 -27.87
C ARG A 101 -2.57 0.14 -28.35
N SER A 102 -1.71 0.90 -27.70
CA SER A 102 -1.37 2.28 -28.06
C SER A 102 0.10 2.37 -28.44
N GLU A 103 0.45 3.42 -29.18
CA GLU A 103 1.83 3.69 -29.54
C GLU A 103 2.66 4.02 -28.30
N ILE A 104 3.90 3.52 -28.25
CA ILE A 104 4.80 3.76 -27.13
C ILE A 104 5.42 5.15 -27.29
N PRO A 105 5.20 6.08 -26.35
CA PRO A 105 5.78 7.41 -26.43
C PRO A 105 7.31 7.34 -26.26
N THR A 106 8.03 8.11 -27.06
CA THR A 106 9.49 8.26 -26.97
C THR A 106 9.84 9.75 -26.97
N PRO A 107 10.68 10.24 -26.05
CA PRO A 107 11.09 11.63 -26.04
C PRO A 107 11.83 11.98 -27.32
N SER A 108 11.59 13.17 -27.86
CA SER A 108 12.36 13.65 -29.00
C SER A 108 13.81 13.98 -28.59
N PRO A 109 14.80 13.91 -29.49
CA PRO A 109 16.23 14.08 -29.14
C PRO A 109 16.59 15.40 -28.45
N ASN A 110 15.77 16.44 -28.62
CA ASN A 110 15.98 17.78 -28.06
C ASN A 110 14.89 18.17 -27.04
N GLU A 111 14.10 17.21 -26.57
CA GLU A 111 13.04 17.46 -25.61
C GLU A 111 13.60 17.84 -24.24
N THR A 112 12.99 18.85 -23.60
CA THR A 112 13.37 19.23 -22.23
C THR A 112 12.78 18.25 -21.23
N LEU A 113 13.48 18.06 -20.11
CA LEU A 113 13.01 17.21 -19.01
C LEU A 113 11.60 17.61 -18.54
N ASP A 114 11.29 18.90 -18.44
CA ASP A 114 9.96 19.38 -18.04
C ASP A 114 8.84 18.95 -19.01
N THR A 115 9.12 18.93 -20.31
CA THR A 115 8.16 18.51 -21.33
C THR A 115 7.91 17.00 -21.25
N SER A 116 8.97 16.22 -21.04
CA SER A 116 8.86 14.78 -20.82
C SER A 116 8.11 14.48 -19.51
N LEU A 117 8.38 15.22 -18.44
CA LEU A 117 7.64 15.05 -17.17
C LEU A 117 6.16 15.40 -17.32
N ALA A 118 5.80 16.45 -18.06
CA ALA A 118 4.41 16.78 -18.34
C ALA A 118 3.70 15.70 -19.17
N THR A 119 4.40 15.10 -20.13
CA THR A 119 3.88 13.96 -20.91
C THR A 119 3.66 12.74 -20.03
N LEU A 120 4.60 12.46 -19.11
CA LEU A 120 4.45 11.39 -18.12
C LEU A 120 3.22 11.63 -17.22
N ASP A 121 3.04 12.84 -16.71
CA ASP A 121 1.89 13.20 -15.87
C ASP A 121 0.56 13.01 -16.63
N LYS A 122 0.52 13.35 -17.93
CA LYS A 122 -0.64 13.08 -18.79
C LYS A 122 -0.95 11.58 -18.91
N LEU A 123 0.05 10.73 -19.14
CA LEU A 123 -0.14 9.28 -19.23
C LEU A 123 -0.73 8.71 -17.93
N LEU A 124 -0.23 9.20 -16.79
CA LEU A 124 -0.72 8.80 -15.47
C LEU A 124 -2.17 9.26 -15.24
N ASP A 125 -2.51 10.47 -15.67
CA ASP A 125 -3.88 11.02 -15.57
C ASP A 125 -4.88 10.31 -16.49
N GLU A 126 -4.43 9.75 -17.61
CA GLU A 126 -5.25 8.96 -18.53
C GLU A 126 -5.33 7.47 -18.12
N GLY A 127 -4.50 7.02 -17.18
CA GLY A 127 -4.45 5.63 -16.71
C GLY A 127 -3.57 4.69 -17.55
N HIS A 128 -2.75 5.25 -18.45
CA HIS A 128 -1.79 4.53 -19.30
C HIS A 128 -0.55 4.10 -18.50
N PHE A 129 -0.74 3.28 -17.46
CA PHE A 129 0.32 2.91 -16.53
C PHE A 129 1.44 2.12 -17.20
N LEU A 130 1.14 1.26 -18.17
CA LEU A 130 2.19 0.48 -18.85
C LEU A 130 3.09 1.39 -19.68
N LEU A 131 2.49 2.37 -20.37
CA LEU A 131 3.23 3.37 -21.13
C LEU A 131 3.99 4.33 -20.21
N ALA A 132 3.39 4.74 -19.09
CA ALA A 132 4.07 5.56 -18.08
C ALA A 132 5.29 4.84 -17.49
N ALA A 133 5.21 3.52 -17.25
CA ALA A 133 6.35 2.72 -16.81
C ALA A 133 7.47 2.70 -17.86
N HIS A 134 7.12 2.48 -19.14
CA HIS A 134 8.07 2.52 -20.24
C HIS A 134 8.76 3.90 -20.32
N PHE A 135 7.95 4.95 -20.38
CA PHE A 135 8.41 6.32 -20.55
C PHE A 135 9.27 6.80 -19.38
N SER A 136 8.94 6.41 -18.15
CA SER A 136 9.76 6.70 -16.97
C SER A 136 11.18 6.12 -17.09
N ALA A 137 11.34 4.89 -17.60
CA ALA A 137 12.68 4.36 -17.87
C ALA A 137 13.39 5.12 -18.98
N THR A 138 12.69 5.47 -20.06
CA THR A 138 13.29 6.25 -21.15
C THR A 138 13.82 7.59 -20.64
N ILE A 139 13.06 8.28 -19.78
CA ILE A 139 13.51 9.51 -19.14
C ILE A 139 14.76 9.25 -18.27
N LEU A 140 14.74 8.20 -17.45
CA LEU A 140 15.87 7.82 -16.58
C LEU A 140 17.15 7.49 -17.37
N THR A 141 17.04 6.94 -18.58
CA THR A 141 18.20 6.46 -19.35
C THR A 141 18.67 7.40 -20.46
N SER A 142 17.82 8.31 -20.93
CA SER A 142 18.05 9.06 -22.16
C SER A 142 17.93 10.58 -21.99
N SER A 143 17.25 11.07 -20.96
CA SER A 143 17.18 12.50 -20.67
C SER A 143 18.44 12.97 -19.92
N PRO A 144 18.86 14.23 -20.08
CA PRO A 144 20.01 14.80 -19.37
C PRO A 144 19.67 15.10 -17.90
N ILE A 145 19.39 14.06 -17.11
CA ILE A 145 19.19 14.17 -15.67
C ILE A 145 20.55 14.30 -15.00
N GLN A 146 20.68 15.25 -14.08
CA GLN A 146 21.90 15.40 -13.29
C GLN A 146 22.05 14.21 -12.34
N GLN A 147 23.24 13.65 -12.24
CA GLN A 147 23.50 12.43 -11.45
C GLN A 147 23.27 12.61 -9.94
N ASN A 148 23.19 13.85 -9.46
CA ASN A 148 22.93 14.21 -8.07
C ASN A 148 21.46 14.64 -7.82
N ASP A 149 20.62 14.69 -8.86
CA ASP A 149 19.18 15.00 -8.74
C ASP A 149 18.39 13.79 -8.24
N HIS A 150 18.65 13.42 -6.99
CA HIS A 150 18.00 12.30 -6.31
C HIS A 150 16.47 12.44 -6.27
N LYS A 151 15.93 13.66 -6.21
CA LYS A 151 14.47 13.91 -6.15
C LYS A 151 13.80 13.44 -7.42
N THR A 152 14.30 13.88 -8.58
CA THR A 152 13.77 13.45 -9.88
C THR A 152 14.01 11.96 -10.12
N ILE A 153 15.23 11.47 -9.82
CA ILE A 153 15.58 10.06 -10.04
C ILE A 153 14.69 9.11 -9.23
N PHE A 154 14.54 9.35 -7.92
CA PHE A 154 13.69 8.50 -7.08
C PHE A 154 12.20 8.65 -7.38
N SER A 155 11.74 9.85 -7.80
CA SER A 155 10.37 10.03 -8.24
C SER A 155 10.06 9.21 -9.49
N LEU A 156 10.93 9.25 -10.51
CA LEU A 156 10.76 8.48 -11.74
C LEU A 156 10.86 6.98 -11.48
N LEU A 157 11.81 6.55 -10.64
CA LEU A 157 11.96 5.15 -10.28
C LEU A 157 10.73 4.64 -9.52
N TYR A 158 10.19 5.42 -8.57
CA TYR A 158 8.95 5.05 -7.90
C TYR A 158 7.78 4.92 -8.89
N ILE A 159 7.60 5.88 -9.79
CA ILE A 159 6.53 5.83 -10.81
C ILE A 159 6.68 4.57 -11.63
N ARG A 160 7.89 4.29 -12.13
CA ARG A 160 8.16 3.07 -12.89
C ARG A 160 7.77 1.82 -12.12
N LEU A 161 8.28 1.64 -10.91
CA LEU A 161 8.02 0.44 -10.10
C LEU A 161 6.53 0.31 -9.74
N ALA A 162 5.87 1.41 -9.38
CA ALA A 162 4.44 1.42 -9.05
C ALA A 162 3.56 1.11 -10.28
N CYS A 163 3.88 1.68 -11.44
CA CYS A 163 3.17 1.37 -12.68
C CYS A 163 3.38 -0.09 -13.13
N LEU A 164 4.57 -0.66 -12.91
CA LEU A 164 4.80 -2.08 -13.16
C LEU A 164 3.93 -2.96 -12.23
N GLU A 165 3.81 -2.62 -10.95
CA GLU A 165 2.89 -3.31 -10.03
C GLU A 165 1.43 -3.19 -10.49
N LEU A 166 0.98 -1.99 -10.85
CA LEU A 166 -0.41 -1.71 -11.27
C LEU A 166 -0.80 -2.42 -12.59
N THR A 167 0.19 -2.81 -13.39
CA THR A 167 0.00 -3.52 -14.66
C THR A 167 0.28 -5.02 -14.55
N GLY A 168 0.53 -5.53 -13.34
CA GLY A 168 0.80 -6.96 -13.10
C GLY A 168 2.21 -7.41 -13.47
N ASN A 169 3.14 -6.49 -13.73
CA ASN A 169 4.55 -6.75 -14.05
C ASN A 169 5.44 -6.82 -12.79
N THR A 170 4.92 -7.43 -11.72
CA THR A 170 5.58 -7.49 -10.39
C THR A 170 6.98 -8.10 -10.44
N LEU A 171 7.19 -9.14 -11.24
CA LEU A 171 8.51 -9.76 -11.35
C LEU A 171 9.55 -8.83 -11.96
N LEU A 172 9.17 -8.01 -12.94
CA LEU A 172 10.06 -7.00 -13.52
C LEU A 172 10.35 -5.92 -12.48
N ALA A 173 9.31 -5.38 -11.83
CA ALA A 173 9.48 -4.41 -10.75
C ALA A 173 10.43 -4.92 -9.65
N ALA A 174 10.30 -6.20 -9.28
CA ALA A 174 11.14 -6.86 -8.29
C ALA A 174 12.62 -7.01 -8.72
N GLN A 175 12.90 -7.28 -9.99
CA GLN A 175 14.28 -7.30 -10.50
C GLN A 175 14.88 -5.89 -10.52
N GLU A 176 14.11 -4.90 -10.96
CA GLU A 176 14.58 -3.52 -11.08
C GLU A 176 14.82 -2.85 -9.73
N ALA A 177 13.96 -3.14 -8.74
CA ALA A 177 14.11 -2.64 -7.38
C ALA A 177 15.40 -3.11 -6.69
N LYS A 178 16.07 -4.17 -7.18
CA LYS A 178 17.40 -4.58 -6.68
C LYS A 178 18.47 -3.54 -6.95
N ALA A 179 18.29 -2.68 -7.96
CA ALA A 179 19.23 -1.61 -8.25
C ALA A 179 19.31 -0.57 -7.11
N LEU A 180 18.32 -0.51 -6.21
CA LEU A 180 18.38 0.30 -4.98
C LEU A 180 19.30 -0.29 -3.91
N GLU A 181 19.88 -1.47 -4.14
CA GLU A 181 20.82 -2.14 -3.26
C GLU A 181 20.32 -2.16 -1.80
N ASP A 182 21.18 -1.82 -0.84
CA ASP A 182 20.85 -1.75 0.58
C ASP A 182 20.43 -0.33 0.98
N LEU A 183 19.11 -0.13 1.09
CA LEU A 183 18.51 1.13 1.56
C LEU A 183 18.87 1.47 3.01
N SER A 184 19.37 0.53 3.81
CA SER A 184 19.85 0.82 5.18
C SER A 184 21.27 1.39 5.21
N SER A 185 21.98 1.38 4.07
CA SER A 185 23.34 1.90 3.95
C SER A 185 23.42 3.39 4.29
N ALA A 186 24.51 3.79 4.95
CA ALA A 186 24.84 5.19 5.22
C ALA A 186 24.85 6.05 3.95
N PHE A 187 25.03 5.44 2.77
CA PHE A 187 24.90 6.10 1.48
C PHE A 187 23.56 6.81 1.29
N TYR A 188 22.46 6.38 1.90
CA TYR A 188 21.17 7.05 1.76
C TYR A 188 20.85 8.07 2.86
N TYR A 189 21.78 8.31 3.80
CA TYR A 189 21.57 9.23 4.92
C TYR A 189 22.40 10.50 4.81
N VAL A 190 21.80 11.64 5.12
CA VAL A 190 22.48 12.95 5.17
C VAL A 190 22.32 13.55 6.56
N ASP A 191 23.41 14.09 7.11
CA ASP A 191 23.37 14.76 8.40
C ASP A 191 22.73 16.15 8.22
N ALA A 192 21.65 16.42 8.94
CA ALA A 192 20.85 17.65 8.79
C ALA A 192 21.57 18.97 9.20
N LYS A 193 22.88 18.96 9.51
CA LYS A 193 23.61 20.10 10.10
C LYS A 193 25.07 20.29 9.63
N LYS A 194 25.48 19.82 8.46
CA LYS A 194 26.89 19.96 8.03
C LYS A 194 27.29 21.31 7.42
N ASP A 195 26.34 22.21 7.14
CA ASP A 195 26.64 23.50 6.48
C ASP A 195 26.69 24.73 7.42
N GLU A 196 26.49 24.55 8.73
CA GLU A 196 26.74 25.62 9.73
C GLU A 196 28.00 25.27 10.54
N GLU A 197 29.14 25.77 10.06
CA GLU A 197 30.49 25.54 10.60
C GLU A 197 30.67 25.87 12.10
N GLU A 198 31.44 25.00 12.76
CA GLU A 198 32.53 25.30 13.72
C GLU A 198 32.33 26.24 14.91
N THR A 199 31.13 26.75 15.20
CA THR A 199 30.94 27.75 16.27
C THR A 199 29.81 27.44 17.25
N ALA A 200 29.84 26.26 17.89
CA ALA A 200 29.36 26.12 19.27
C ALA A 200 29.72 24.75 19.83
N LYS A 201 30.75 24.69 20.66
CA LYS A 201 30.92 23.64 21.67
C LYS A 201 29.89 23.83 22.79
N ASP A 202 28.59 23.73 22.49
CA ASP A 202 27.60 23.40 23.53
C ASP A 202 26.24 23.06 22.91
N LYS A 203 25.63 21.99 23.44
CA LYS A 203 24.34 21.34 23.09
C LYS A 203 24.42 20.15 22.13
N GLY A 204 24.61 18.98 22.74
CA GLY A 204 24.30 17.67 22.16
C GLY A 204 22.82 17.50 21.87
N GLN A 205 22.35 18.11 20.78
CA GLN A 205 21.13 17.70 20.11
C GLN A 205 21.51 16.64 19.08
N ASP A 206 21.16 15.38 19.35
CA ASP A 206 21.22 14.27 18.39
C ASP A 206 20.40 14.62 17.14
N ALA A 207 20.99 15.33 16.18
CA ALA A 207 20.37 15.58 14.89
C ALA A 207 20.23 14.24 14.17
N LEU A 208 19.00 13.75 14.04
CA LEU A 208 18.73 12.49 13.36
C LEU A 208 19.06 12.63 11.87
N ALA A 209 19.97 11.80 11.37
CA ALA A 209 20.29 11.74 9.95
C ALA A 209 19.01 11.50 9.11
N GLU A 210 18.87 12.24 8.02
CA GLU A 210 17.72 12.21 7.13
C GLU A 210 17.94 11.25 5.96
N HIS A 211 16.91 10.45 5.67
CA HIS A 211 16.92 9.49 4.58
C HIS A 211 16.51 10.16 3.28
N ILE A 212 17.36 10.15 2.27
CA ILE A 212 17.12 10.85 0.99
C ILE A 212 16.09 10.16 0.08
N VAL A 213 15.92 8.85 0.24
CA VAL A 213 14.89 8.09 -0.50
C VAL A 213 13.52 8.34 0.12
N PRO A 214 12.51 8.77 -0.66
CA PRO A 214 11.15 9.02 -0.17
C PRO A 214 10.55 7.80 0.53
N TRP A 215 9.75 8.03 1.57
CA TRP A 215 9.10 6.96 2.33
C TRP A 215 8.30 5.98 1.45
N PRO A 216 7.48 6.43 0.47
CA PRO A 216 6.73 5.51 -0.38
C PRO A 216 7.64 4.55 -1.17
N LEU A 217 8.79 5.03 -1.66
CA LEU A 217 9.74 4.20 -2.40
C LEU A 217 10.44 3.20 -1.49
N ARG A 218 10.79 3.57 -0.24
CA ARG A 218 11.36 2.63 0.73
C ARG A 218 10.41 1.49 1.06
N VAL A 219 9.15 1.81 1.30
CA VAL A 219 8.10 0.81 1.59
C VAL A 219 7.86 -0.11 0.39
N LEU A 220 7.76 0.45 -0.82
CA LEU A 220 7.59 -0.32 -2.05
C LEU A 220 8.81 -1.23 -2.32
N ALA A 221 10.03 -0.69 -2.18
CA ALA A 221 11.26 -1.41 -2.39
C ALA A 221 11.42 -2.58 -1.40
N SER A 222 11.04 -2.42 -0.13
CA SER A 222 11.09 -3.49 0.86
C SER A 222 10.32 -4.75 0.40
N ARG A 223 9.13 -4.55 -0.17
CA ARG A 223 8.34 -5.64 -0.78
C ARG A 223 9.02 -6.17 -2.05
N LEU A 224 9.31 -5.29 -3.01
CA LEU A 224 9.80 -5.71 -4.32
C LEU A 224 11.16 -6.44 -4.25
N GLN A 225 12.07 -5.98 -3.40
CA GLN A 225 13.35 -6.65 -3.17
C GLN A 225 13.16 -8.02 -2.53
N SER A 226 12.21 -8.21 -1.61
CA SER A 226 11.92 -9.54 -1.06
C SER A 226 11.47 -10.54 -2.14
N ILE A 227 10.64 -10.09 -3.08
CA ILE A 227 10.21 -10.89 -4.23
C ILE A 227 11.40 -11.16 -5.14
N GLY A 228 12.19 -10.12 -5.44
CA GLY A 228 13.33 -10.22 -6.36
C GLY A 228 14.42 -11.16 -5.86
N PHE A 229 14.70 -11.16 -4.57
CA PHE A 229 15.66 -12.08 -3.92
C PHE A 229 15.05 -13.45 -3.60
N GLY A 230 13.73 -13.62 -3.76
CA GLY A 230 13.03 -14.87 -3.42
C GLY A 230 13.01 -15.17 -1.92
N ASP A 231 13.07 -14.14 -1.07
CA ASP A 231 13.13 -14.27 0.38
C ASP A 231 12.14 -13.31 1.04
N SER A 232 10.95 -13.82 1.36
CA SER A 232 9.87 -13.08 2.03
C SER A 232 10.26 -12.57 3.42
N ARG A 233 11.19 -13.24 4.11
CA ARG A 233 11.65 -12.81 5.44
C ARG A 233 12.42 -11.50 5.37
N ARG A 234 13.12 -11.24 4.26
CA ARG A 234 13.79 -9.95 4.03
C ARG A 234 12.79 -8.80 3.92
N GLY A 235 11.62 -9.04 3.31
CA GLY A 235 10.56 -8.03 3.23
C GLY A 235 10.04 -7.68 4.62
N ILE A 236 9.72 -8.71 5.42
CA ILE A 236 9.27 -8.53 6.81
C ILE A 236 10.35 -7.80 7.63
N ALA A 237 11.61 -8.23 7.56
CA ALA A 237 12.72 -7.58 8.26
C ALA A 237 12.87 -6.10 7.87
N GLY A 238 12.79 -5.78 6.57
CA GLY A 238 12.83 -4.40 6.08
C GLY A 238 11.70 -3.53 6.63
N LEU A 239 10.47 -4.07 6.73
CA LEU A 239 9.35 -3.37 7.35
C LEU A 239 9.57 -3.13 8.85
N TYR A 240 10.18 -4.08 9.57
CA TYR A 240 10.56 -3.89 10.98
C TYR A 240 11.64 -2.81 11.16
N GLU A 241 12.64 -2.75 10.29
CA GLU A 241 13.67 -1.70 10.30
C GLU A 241 13.05 -0.31 10.07
N LEU A 242 12.14 -0.18 9.10
CA LEU A 242 11.37 1.06 8.89
C LEU A 242 10.51 1.41 10.13
N GLY A 243 9.97 0.40 10.83
CA GLY A 243 9.25 0.58 12.08
C GLY A 243 10.13 1.11 13.22
N LEU A 244 11.35 0.59 13.35
CA LEU A 244 12.35 1.07 14.30
C LEU A 244 12.72 2.54 14.02
N GLU A 245 12.94 2.88 12.75
CA GLU A 245 13.19 4.27 12.34
C GLU A 245 12.02 5.19 12.73
N ALA A 246 10.78 4.78 12.42
CA ALA A 246 9.59 5.55 12.76
C ALA A 246 9.46 5.78 14.28
N ARG A 247 9.76 4.77 15.11
CA ARG A 247 9.79 4.94 16.57
C ARG A 247 10.88 5.87 17.05
N LYS A 248 12.07 5.77 16.47
CA LYS A 248 13.20 6.65 16.79
C LYS A 248 12.82 8.11 16.51
N ARG A 249 12.16 8.35 15.37
CA ARG A 249 11.61 9.67 14.99
C ARG A 249 10.57 10.15 15.99
N LEU A 250 9.59 9.32 16.35
CA LEU A 250 8.57 9.65 17.35
C LEU A 250 9.13 9.95 18.74
N SER A 251 10.28 9.36 19.09
CA SER A 251 10.95 9.58 20.38
C SER A 251 11.76 10.89 20.42
N HIS A 252 11.94 11.55 19.28
CA HIS A 252 12.74 12.77 19.18
C HIS A 252 12.04 13.96 19.86
N LYS A 253 12.76 14.65 20.74
CA LYS A 253 12.25 15.84 21.45
C LYS A 253 12.16 17.01 20.47
N GLY A 254 11.00 17.68 20.44
CA GLY A 254 10.79 18.84 19.57
C GLY A 254 10.20 18.53 18.19
N LEU A 255 9.78 17.29 17.93
CA LEU A 255 9.03 16.94 16.72
C LEU A 255 7.68 17.68 16.72
N LYS A 256 7.28 18.27 15.59
CA LYS A 256 6.00 18.98 15.47
C LYS A 256 4.83 17.99 15.51
N ASP A 257 3.64 18.44 15.90
CA ASP A 257 2.49 17.56 16.03
C ASP A 257 2.00 17.01 14.68
N GLU A 258 2.14 17.77 13.60
CA GLU A 258 1.89 17.31 12.23
C GLU A 258 2.83 16.16 11.84
N GLU A 259 4.13 16.31 12.11
CA GLU A 259 5.14 15.28 11.84
C GLU A 259 4.91 14.04 12.71
N LYS A 260 4.57 14.21 13.99
CA LYS A 260 4.17 13.08 14.86
C LYS A 260 3.00 12.31 14.26
N THR A 261 2.01 13.01 13.73
CA THR A 261 0.82 12.39 13.12
C THR A 261 1.21 11.56 11.90
N VAL A 262 2.09 12.09 11.04
CA VAL A 262 2.64 11.36 9.88
C VAL A 262 3.38 10.10 10.33
N TRP A 263 4.28 10.19 11.31
CA TRP A 263 5.04 9.02 11.77
C TRP A 263 4.17 7.99 12.51
N LYS A 264 3.14 8.41 13.25
CA LYS A 264 2.13 7.50 13.83
C LYS A 264 1.37 6.76 12.73
N SER A 265 0.92 7.46 11.70
CA SER A 265 0.24 6.87 10.54
C SER A 265 1.12 5.86 9.79
N ARG A 266 2.39 6.24 9.52
CA ARG A 266 3.40 5.35 8.91
C ARG A 266 3.60 4.07 9.72
N LEU A 267 3.70 4.18 11.04
CA LEU A 267 3.89 3.02 11.92
C LEU A 267 2.67 2.09 11.92
N ALA A 268 1.45 2.64 11.92
CA ALA A 268 0.23 1.86 11.81
C ALA A 268 0.14 1.12 10.45
N ASP A 269 0.45 1.81 9.36
CA ASP A 269 0.49 1.23 8.01
C ASP A 269 1.52 0.10 7.89
N LEU A 270 2.72 0.26 8.46
CA LEU A 270 3.73 -0.80 8.52
C LEU A 270 3.24 -2.04 9.26
N GLY A 271 2.50 -1.88 10.36
CA GLY A 271 1.90 -2.98 11.10
C GLY A 271 1.00 -3.84 10.20
N ILE A 272 0.11 -3.19 9.43
CA ILE A 272 -0.78 -3.85 8.47
C ILE A 272 0.02 -4.51 7.33
N ARG A 273 1.05 -3.85 6.82
CA ARG A 273 1.91 -4.43 5.76
C ARG A 273 2.66 -5.66 6.22
N VAL A 274 3.14 -5.70 7.46
CA VAL A 274 3.78 -6.90 8.02
C VAL A 274 2.80 -8.06 8.09
N VAL A 275 1.56 -7.82 8.53
CA VAL A 275 0.52 -8.86 8.52
C VAL A 275 0.28 -9.38 7.09
N ASN A 276 0.16 -8.49 6.10
CA ASN A 276 0.05 -8.89 4.70
C ASN A 276 1.24 -9.73 4.22
N SER A 277 2.48 -9.32 4.52
CA SER A 277 3.67 -10.09 4.14
C SER A 277 3.74 -11.46 4.82
N LEU A 278 3.24 -11.59 6.06
CA LEU A 278 3.13 -12.88 6.74
C LEU A 278 2.09 -13.80 6.07
N ILE A 279 0.95 -13.24 5.64
CA ILE A 279 -0.07 -13.97 4.88
C ILE A 279 0.52 -14.49 3.55
N GLU A 280 1.23 -13.65 2.81
CA GLU A 280 1.86 -14.04 1.54
C GLU A 280 2.97 -15.08 1.73
N MET A 281 3.68 -15.02 2.86
CA MET A 281 4.65 -16.06 3.24
C MET A 281 3.98 -17.39 3.64
N GLY A 282 2.67 -17.38 3.90
CA GLY A 282 1.92 -18.55 4.36
C GLY A 282 2.00 -18.80 5.87
N ASP A 283 2.62 -17.90 6.65
CA ASP A 283 2.69 -18.01 8.11
C ASP A 283 1.47 -17.34 8.75
N LEU A 284 0.31 -18.01 8.60
CA LEU A 284 -0.99 -17.49 9.05
C LEU A 284 -1.07 -17.36 10.58
N ASP A 285 -0.34 -18.20 11.33
CA ASP A 285 -0.28 -18.14 12.79
C ASP A 285 0.48 -16.92 13.29
N ALA A 286 1.61 -16.58 12.65
CA ALA A 286 2.29 -15.32 12.93
C ALA A 286 1.44 -14.13 12.48
N ALA A 287 0.82 -14.19 11.30
CA ALA A 287 -0.06 -13.12 10.81
C ALA A 287 -1.18 -12.81 11.80
N ARG A 288 -1.86 -13.85 12.31
CA ARG A 288 -2.94 -13.74 13.31
C ARG A 288 -2.46 -13.08 14.60
N ARG A 289 -1.33 -13.55 15.16
CA ARG A 289 -0.77 -12.98 16.40
C ARG A 289 -0.31 -11.53 16.20
N SER A 290 0.33 -11.23 15.07
CA SER A 290 0.76 -9.87 14.74
C SER A 290 -0.42 -8.92 14.58
N LEU A 291 -1.50 -9.36 13.92
CA LEU A 291 -2.71 -8.57 13.74
C LEU A 291 -3.43 -8.32 15.07
N ALA A 292 -3.52 -9.32 15.95
CA ALA A 292 -4.10 -9.20 17.28
C ALA A 292 -3.33 -8.23 18.20
N ASN A 293 -2.03 -8.03 17.96
CA ASN A 293 -1.20 -7.08 18.69
C ASN A 293 -1.32 -5.63 18.19
N LEU A 294 -1.95 -5.40 17.04
CA LEU A 294 -2.25 -4.05 16.57
C LEU A 294 -3.35 -3.43 17.42
N LYS A 295 -3.28 -2.11 17.62
CA LYS A 295 -4.30 -1.38 18.40
C LYS A 295 -5.65 -1.52 17.70
N THR A 296 -6.66 -2.00 18.42
CA THR A 296 -8.04 -1.99 17.92
C THR A 296 -8.42 -0.56 17.53
N PRO A 297 -8.88 -0.33 16.30
CA PRO A 297 -9.27 0.99 15.85
C PRO A 297 -10.41 1.53 16.72
N PRO A 298 -10.37 2.82 17.09
CA PRO A 298 -11.54 3.51 17.62
C PRO A 298 -12.76 3.34 16.70
N LYS A 299 -13.97 3.38 17.26
CA LYS A 299 -15.23 3.13 16.51
C LYS A 299 -15.44 4.07 15.32
N ASP A 300 -14.83 5.25 15.36
CA ASP A 300 -14.86 6.29 14.34
C ASP A 300 -13.84 6.06 13.20
N GLN A 301 -12.92 5.09 13.33
CA GLN A 301 -11.91 4.76 12.32
C GLN A 301 -12.35 3.59 11.43
N ALA A 302 -13.48 3.76 10.76
CA ALA A 302 -14.09 2.76 9.87
C ALA A 302 -13.09 2.15 8.86
N PHE A 303 -12.19 2.96 8.31
CA PHE A 303 -11.19 2.49 7.35
C PHE A 303 -10.20 1.47 7.94
N GLU A 304 -9.67 1.72 9.13
CA GLU A 304 -8.74 0.79 9.79
C GLU A 304 -9.46 -0.48 10.24
N THR A 305 -10.70 -0.36 10.70
CA THR A 305 -11.55 -1.52 11.01
C THR A 305 -11.74 -2.39 9.77
N THR A 306 -12.10 -1.80 8.63
CA THR A 306 -12.21 -2.50 7.34
C THR A 306 -10.93 -3.26 6.99
N ARG A 307 -9.75 -2.62 7.10
CA ARG A 307 -8.47 -3.29 6.82
C ARG A 307 -8.25 -4.49 7.71
N MET A 308 -8.48 -4.35 9.03
CA MET A 308 -8.29 -5.46 9.97
C MET A 308 -9.27 -6.60 9.73
N VAL A 309 -10.56 -6.31 9.50
CA VAL A 309 -11.57 -7.34 9.20
C VAL A 309 -11.19 -8.10 7.94
N LEU A 310 -10.82 -7.41 6.85
CA LEU A 310 -10.40 -8.06 5.61
C LEU A 310 -9.17 -8.96 5.80
N LEU A 311 -8.21 -8.57 6.65
CA LEU A 311 -7.05 -9.40 6.97
C LEU A 311 -7.43 -10.64 7.77
N TYR A 312 -8.30 -10.51 8.78
CA TYR A 312 -8.81 -11.67 9.52
C TYR A 312 -9.55 -12.65 8.60
N LEU A 313 -10.38 -12.15 7.68
CA LEU A 313 -11.02 -12.98 6.65
C LEU A 313 -10.00 -13.66 5.74
N LYS A 314 -8.94 -12.97 5.31
CA LYS A 314 -7.85 -13.56 4.52
C LYS A 314 -7.04 -14.61 5.27
N ILE A 315 -6.91 -14.48 6.58
CA ILE A 315 -6.28 -15.48 7.47
C ILE A 315 -7.22 -16.69 7.69
N GLY A 316 -8.52 -16.54 7.46
CA GLY A 316 -9.54 -17.54 7.80
C GLY A 316 -10.02 -17.46 9.25
N ASP A 317 -9.73 -16.36 9.96
CA ASP A 317 -10.20 -16.09 11.32
C ASP A 317 -11.56 -15.36 11.28
N VAL A 318 -12.57 -16.10 10.82
CA VAL A 318 -13.94 -15.58 10.62
C VAL A 318 -14.56 -15.13 11.95
N GLU A 319 -14.25 -15.83 13.05
CA GLU A 319 -14.78 -15.50 14.38
C GLU A 319 -14.26 -14.15 14.88
N THR A 320 -12.95 -13.90 14.78
CA THR A 320 -12.39 -12.61 15.21
C THR A 320 -12.83 -11.48 14.28
N ALA A 321 -12.96 -11.74 12.98
CA ALA A 321 -13.53 -10.78 12.03
C ALA A 321 -14.96 -10.38 12.42
N ARG A 322 -15.81 -11.35 12.76
CA ARG A 322 -17.19 -11.12 13.23
C ARG A 322 -17.21 -10.29 14.51
N ASN A 323 -16.45 -10.70 15.52
CA ASN A 323 -16.38 -10.00 16.81
C ASN A 323 -15.90 -8.55 16.64
N LEU A 324 -14.94 -8.30 15.74
CA LEU A 324 -14.46 -6.95 15.47
C LEU A 324 -15.55 -6.10 14.80
N LEU A 325 -16.32 -6.68 13.88
CA LEU A 325 -17.38 -6.01 13.15
C LEU A 325 -18.56 -5.65 14.07
N GLU A 326 -19.01 -6.57 14.92
CA GLU A 326 -20.09 -6.35 15.91
C GLU A 326 -19.76 -5.22 16.91
N ASN A 327 -18.48 -4.95 17.12
CA ASN A 327 -18.00 -3.91 18.03
C ASN A 327 -17.69 -2.56 17.33
N SER A 328 -17.82 -2.48 16.01
CA SER A 328 -17.59 -1.30 15.17
C SER A 328 -18.79 -0.32 15.17
N SER A 329 -18.72 0.77 14.40
CA SER A 329 -19.87 1.65 14.11
C SER A 329 -20.51 1.36 12.74
N ALA A 330 -21.80 1.71 12.64
CA ALA A 330 -22.77 1.30 11.62
C ALA A 330 -22.45 1.58 10.13
N GLU A 331 -21.61 2.56 9.82
CA GLU A 331 -21.45 3.01 8.43
C GLU A 331 -20.55 2.10 7.57
N ALA A 332 -19.75 1.22 8.17
CA ALA A 332 -18.91 0.23 7.47
C ALA A 332 -19.46 -1.22 7.56
N GLU A 333 -20.62 -1.40 8.20
CA GLU A 333 -21.13 -2.71 8.59
C GLU A 333 -21.61 -3.53 7.39
N GLY A 334 -22.36 -2.94 6.47
CA GLY A 334 -23.07 -3.70 5.44
C GLY A 334 -22.17 -4.54 4.53
N ILE A 335 -21.18 -3.92 3.88
CA ILE A 335 -20.28 -4.62 2.95
C ILE A 335 -19.50 -5.72 3.67
N LEU A 336 -18.98 -5.41 4.87
CA LEU A 336 -18.19 -6.37 5.64
C LEU A 336 -19.04 -7.54 6.15
N HIS A 337 -20.30 -7.31 6.53
CA HIS A 337 -21.23 -8.39 6.88
C HIS A 337 -21.51 -9.30 5.70
N CYS A 338 -21.75 -8.74 4.51
CA CYS A 338 -21.99 -9.56 3.33
C CYS A 338 -20.74 -10.39 2.95
N LEU A 339 -19.53 -9.82 3.10
CA LEU A 339 -18.28 -10.56 2.91
C LEU A 339 -18.07 -11.65 3.98
N LEU A 340 -18.51 -11.42 5.21
CA LEU A 340 -18.49 -12.41 6.28
C LEU A 340 -19.43 -13.57 5.96
N ASP A 341 -20.66 -13.28 5.53
CA ASP A 341 -21.64 -14.30 5.11
C ASP A 341 -21.10 -15.14 3.95
N MET A 342 -20.45 -14.51 2.96
CA MET A 342 -19.75 -15.23 1.88
C MET A 342 -18.61 -16.11 2.40
N ALA A 343 -17.86 -15.68 3.41
CA ALA A 343 -16.77 -16.46 4.01
C ALA A 343 -17.27 -17.66 4.84
N GLU A 344 -18.54 -17.65 5.22
CA GLU A 344 -19.24 -18.73 5.95
C GLU A 344 -20.07 -19.64 5.04
N ASP A 345 -19.91 -19.51 3.71
CA ASP A 345 -20.71 -20.20 2.69
C ASP A 345 -22.23 -19.91 2.78
N ARG A 346 -22.63 -18.80 3.43
CA ARG A 346 -24.02 -18.34 3.56
C ARG A 346 -24.40 -17.43 2.39
N TYR A 347 -24.31 -17.95 1.17
CA TYR A 347 -24.52 -17.17 -0.06
C TYR A 347 -25.94 -16.60 -0.18
N ASP A 348 -26.98 -17.30 0.29
CA ASP A 348 -28.36 -16.79 0.26
C ASP A 348 -28.52 -15.53 1.14
N ASP A 349 -27.93 -15.54 2.34
CA ASP A 349 -27.94 -14.37 3.24
C ASP A 349 -27.13 -13.22 2.65
N ALA A 350 -25.97 -13.54 2.05
CA ALA A 350 -25.15 -12.56 1.36
C ALA A 350 -25.90 -11.90 0.20
N VAL A 351 -26.66 -12.66 -0.61
CA VAL A 351 -27.50 -12.10 -1.69
C VAL A 351 -28.50 -11.09 -1.12
N ALA A 352 -29.20 -11.44 -0.04
CA ALA A 352 -30.15 -10.54 0.60
C ALA A 352 -29.49 -9.25 1.12
N GLY A 353 -28.30 -9.38 1.74
CA GLY A 353 -27.52 -8.24 2.21
C GLY A 353 -27.04 -7.34 1.07
N TRP A 354 -26.51 -7.93 -0.01
CA TRP A 354 -26.03 -7.18 -1.17
C TRP A 354 -27.16 -6.47 -1.92
N GLU A 355 -28.35 -7.06 -2.04
CA GLU A 355 -29.52 -6.39 -2.62
C GLU A 355 -29.97 -5.21 -1.77
N ALA A 356 -29.99 -5.35 -0.44
CA ALA A 356 -30.30 -4.24 0.46
C ALA A 356 -29.29 -3.08 0.34
N LEU A 357 -28.00 -3.41 0.17
CA LEU A 357 -26.95 -2.42 -0.07
C LEU A 357 -27.10 -1.75 -1.43
N ARG A 358 -27.34 -2.53 -2.47
CA ARG A 358 -27.55 -2.02 -3.83
C ARG A 358 -28.68 -0.99 -3.87
N ALA A 359 -29.78 -1.23 -3.16
CA ALA A 359 -30.90 -0.30 -3.08
C ALA A 359 -30.56 1.03 -2.39
N SER A 360 -29.59 1.03 -1.46
CA SER A 360 -29.20 2.21 -0.66
C SER A 360 -27.96 2.95 -1.18
N HIS A 361 -27.17 2.33 -2.07
CA HIS A 361 -25.89 2.85 -2.56
C HIS A 361 -25.92 3.24 -4.05
N ILE A 362 -27.10 3.51 -4.61
CA ILE A 362 -27.24 3.96 -6.01
C ILE A 362 -26.48 5.28 -6.21
N GLY A 363 -25.57 5.32 -7.17
CA GLY A 363 -24.75 6.48 -7.51
C GLY A 363 -23.57 6.73 -6.55
N GLN A 364 -23.31 5.82 -5.60
CA GLN A 364 -22.15 5.92 -4.70
C GLN A 364 -20.90 5.25 -5.29
N GLU A 365 -19.72 5.56 -4.75
CA GLU A 365 -18.43 5.07 -5.26
C GLU A 365 -18.30 3.54 -5.22
N ASP A 366 -18.99 2.89 -4.29
CA ASP A 366 -18.97 1.46 -4.00
C ASP A 366 -20.05 0.66 -4.75
N GLU A 367 -20.96 1.31 -5.48
CA GLU A 367 -22.06 0.66 -6.21
C GLU A 367 -21.56 -0.51 -7.08
N ALA A 368 -20.52 -0.28 -7.87
CA ALA A 368 -20.00 -1.31 -8.78
C ALA A 368 -19.40 -2.51 -8.04
N LEU A 369 -18.85 -2.29 -6.85
CA LEU A 369 -18.29 -3.32 -6.00
C LEU A 369 -19.40 -4.15 -5.35
N ILE A 370 -20.48 -3.49 -4.92
CA ILE A 370 -21.69 -4.14 -4.39
C ILE A 370 -22.33 -5.03 -5.46
N VAL A 371 -22.60 -4.48 -6.65
CA VAL A 371 -23.24 -5.21 -7.76
C VAL A 371 -22.37 -6.38 -8.24
N GLN A 372 -21.05 -6.20 -8.27
CA GLN A 372 -20.11 -7.27 -8.60
C GLN A 372 -20.20 -8.43 -7.61
N ASN A 373 -20.17 -8.15 -6.30
CA ASN A 373 -20.22 -9.21 -5.29
C ASN A 373 -21.60 -9.88 -5.24
N LEU A 374 -22.68 -9.12 -5.44
CA LEU A 374 -24.02 -9.68 -5.65
C LEU A 374 -24.03 -10.68 -6.80
N ALA A 375 -23.50 -10.29 -7.97
CA ALA A 375 -23.44 -11.16 -9.13
C ALA A 375 -22.62 -12.44 -8.85
N VAL A 376 -21.53 -12.34 -8.09
CA VAL A 376 -20.77 -13.52 -7.64
C VAL A 376 -21.62 -14.41 -6.74
N CYS A 377 -22.35 -13.87 -5.76
CA CYS A 377 -23.22 -14.67 -4.90
C CYS A 377 -24.33 -15.37 -5.71
N LEU A 378 -24.94 -14.65 -6.66
CA LEU A 378 -25.95 -15.21 -7.58
C LEU A 378 -25.39 -16.36 -8.43
N LEU A 379 -24.11 -16.31 -8.81
CA LEU A 379 -23.46 -17.44 -9.47
C LEU A 379 -23.40 -18.67 -8.55
N TYR A 380 -23.02 -18.48 -7.27
CA TYR A 380 -22.95 -19.57 -6.29
C TYR A 380 -24.32 -20.15 -5.93
N THR A 381 -25.39 -19.36 -6.00
CA THR A 381 -26.78 -19.83 -5.79
C THR A 381 -27.44 -20.35 -7.08
N GLY A 382 -26.72 -20.42 -8.20
CA GLY A 382 -27.22 -20.98 -9.47
C GLY A 382 -28.04 -20.04 -10.36
N ASN A 383 -28.07 -18.74 -10.05
CA ASN A 383 -28.78 -17.70 -10.80
C ASN A 383 -27.88 -17.07 -11.88
N LEU A 384 -27.35 -17.89 -12.80
CA LEU A 384 -26.33 -17.46 -13.76
C LEU A 384 -26.78 -16.35 -14.72
N ASN A 385 -28.06 -16.33 -15.13
CA ASN A 385 -28.56 -15.31 -16.05
C ASN A 385 -28.60 -13.94 -15.39
N GLU A 386 -29.08 -13.86 -14.16
CA GLU A 386 -29.12 -12.60 -13.40
C GLU A 386 -27.71 -12.11 -13.08
N SER A 387 -26.82 -13.02 -12.66
CA SER A 387 -25.40 -12.73 -12.48
C SER A 387 -24.78 -12.12 -13.75
N ARG A 388 -25.05 -12.71 -14.92
CA ARG A 388 -24.61 -12.18 -16.21
C ARG A 388 -25.12 -10.76 -16.45
N ASP A 389 -26.42 -10.54 -16.30
CA ASP A 389 -27.07 -9.27 -16.61
C ASP A 389 -26.53 -8.13 -15.74
N LEU A 390 -26.27 -8.41 -14.45
CA LEU A 390 -25.64 -7.46 -13.53
C LEU A 390 -24.22 -7.09 -13.96
N LEU A 391 -23.38 -8.07 -14.30
CA LEU A 391 -22.01 -7.81 -14.74
C LEU A 391 -21.99 -7.07 -16.09
N GLU A 392 -22.87 -7.43 -17.03
CA GLU A 392 -22.99 -6.71 -18.31
C GLU A 392 -23.47 -5.26 -18.11
N SER A 393 -24.38 -5.04 -17.16
CA SER A 393 -24.86 -3.69 -16.77
C SER A 393 -23.71 -2.82 -16.24
N LEU A 394 -22.84 -3.37 -15.38
CA LEU A 394 -21.66 -2.64 -14.90
C LEU A 394 -20.74 -2.21 -16.04
N VAL A 395 -20.49 -3.10 -17.01
CA VAL A 395 -19.69 -2.76 -18.19
C VAL A 395 -20.34 -1.67 -19.04
N ASN A 396 -21.67 -1.71 -19.20
CA ASN A 396 -22.43 -0.67 -19.89
C ASN A 396 -22.37 0.69 -19.18
N ASN A 397 -22.20 0.68 -17.86
CA ASN A 397 -22.03 1.87 -17.02
C ASN A 397 -20.55 2.32 -16.89
N ASN A 398 -19.68 1.91 -17.81
CA ASN A 398 -18.25 2.25 -17.85
C ASN A 398 -17.41 1.74 -16.67
N TYR A 399 -17.83 0.65 -16.01
CA TYR A 399 -16.98 -0.08 -15.08
C TYR A 399 -16.18 -1.18 -15.80
N SER A 400 -14.94 -1.39 -15.38
CA SER A 400 -13.98 -2.28 -16.09
C SER A 400 -12.78 -2.71 -15.26
N PHE A 401 -12.95 -2.89 -13.95
CA PHE A 401 -11.87 -3.43 -13.10
C PHE A 401 -11.66 -4.93 -13.36
N GLN A 402 -10.46 -5.43 -13.06
CA GLN A 402 -10.01 -6.77 -13.46
C GLN A 402 -10.95 -7.91 -13.03
N SER A 403 -11.45 -7.89 -11.80
CA SER A 403 -12.36 -8.95 -11.33
C SER A 403 -13.71 -8.92 -12.04
N LEU A 404 -14.20 -7.75 -12.49
CA LEU A 404 -15.40 -7.64 -13.31
C LEU A 404 -15.20 -8.30 -14.68
N THR A 405 -14.11 -7.97 -15.38
CA THR A 405 -13.84 -8.53 -16.71
C THR A 405 -13.61 -10.04 -16.63
N PHE A 406 -12.87 -10.50 -15.62
CA PHE A 406 -12.58 -11.91 -15.43
C PHE A 406 -13.84 -12.71 -15.06
N ASN A 407 -14.68 -12.19 -14.16
CA ASN A 407 -15.91 -12.87 -13.76
C ASN A 407 -16.92 -12.91 -14.92
N LEU A 408 -17.08 -11.83 -15.68
CA LEU A 408 -17.96 -11.81 -16.85
C LEU A 408 -17.46 -12.77 -17.94
N ALA A 409 -16.15 -12.80 -18.20
CA ALA A 409 -15.54 -13.78 -19.11
C ALA A 409 -15.80 -15.22 -18.65
N THR A 410 -15.78 -15.47 -17.33
CA THR A 410 -16.12 -16.78 -16.74
C THR A 410 -17.59 -17.14 -16.99
N ILE A 411 -18.52 -16.22 -16.75
CA ILE A 411 -19.94 -16.44 -17.02
C ILE A 411 -20.17 -16.74 -18.51
N TYR A 412 -19.47 -16.06 -19.42
CA TYR A 412 -19.55 -16.36 -20.85
C TYR A 412 -19.10 -17.78 -21.19
N GLU A 413 -18.06 -18.31 -20.54
CA GLU A 413 -17.63 -19.71 -20.70
C GLU A 413 -18.68 -20.70 -20.19
N LEU A 414 -19.35 -20.38 -19.09
CA LEU A 414 -20.35 -21.25 -18.46
C LEU A 414 -21.67 -21.28 -19.20
N CYS A 415 -22.09 -20.15 -19.79
CA CYS A 415 -23.45 -19.97 -20.29
C CYS A 415 -23.57 -19.90 -21.82
N SER A 416 -22.47 -19.96 -22.59
CA SER A 416 -22.53 -19.72 -24.04
C SER A 416 -21.48 -20.48 -24.84
N GLU A 417 -21.93 -21.20 -25.87
CA GLU A 417 -21.04 -21.80 -26.89
C GLU A 417 -20.30 -20.74 -27.73
N ARG A 418 -20.80 -19.49 -27.73
CA ARG A 418 -20.18 -18.34 -28.41
C ARG A 418 -19.26 -17.54 -27.48
N SER A 419 -18.79 -18.13 -26.38
CA SER A 419 -17.97 -17.48 -25.35
C SER A 419 -16.78 -16.71 -25.93
N ARG A 420 -16.06 -17.29 -26.89
CA ARG A 420 -14.92 -16.63 -27.57
C ARG A 420 -15.32 -15.30 -28.20
N PHE A 421 -16.44 -15.29 -28.93
CA PHE A 421 -16.94 -14.08 -29.58
C PHE A 421 -17.39 -13.04 -28.54
N LEU A 422 -18.07 -13.46 -27.48
CA LEU A 422 -18.51 -12.56 -26.40
C LEU A 422 -17.33 -11.92 -25.67
N LYS A 423 -16.26 -12.66 -25.40
CA LYS A 423 -15.02 -12.13 -24.79
C LYS A 423 -14.32 -11.13 -25.71
N SER A 424 -14.22 -11.40 -27.01
CA SER A 424 -13.67 -10.43 -27.97
C SER A 424 -14.55 -9.19 -28.10
N ASN A 425 -15.88 -9.33 -28.03
CA ASN A 425 -16.76 -8.16 -28.02
C ASN A 425 -16.62 -7.35 -26.72
N LEU A 426 -16.42 -8.03 -25.59
CA LEU A 426 -16.17 -7.39 -24.29
C LEU A 426 -14.89 -6.56 -24.30
N THR A 427 -13.81 -7.03 -24.93
CA THR A 427 -12.57 -6.23 -25.08
C THR A 427 -12.83 -4.95 -25.84
N GLU A 428 -13.56 -5.03 -26.97
CA GLU A 428 -13.89 -3.85 -27.78
C GLU A 428 -14.81 -2.87 -27.04
N ARG A 429 -15.82 -3.37 -26.32
CA ARG A 429 -16.71 -2.53 -25.51
C ARG A 429 -15.95 -1.75 -24.44
N ILE A 430 -15.03 -2.40 -23.74
CA ILE A 430 -14.25 -1.76 -22.68
C ILE A 430 -13.22 -0.79 -23.25
N ALA A 431 -12.60 -1.09 -24.40
CA ALA A 431 -11.67 -0.19 -25.07
C ALA A 431 -12.31 1.13 -25.53
N ASN A 432 -13.64 1.17 -25.69
CA ASN A 432 -14.40 2.38 -26.02
C ASN A 432 -14.83 3.21 -24.78
N GLN A 433 -14.51 2.77 -23.56
CA GLN A 433 -14.80 3.54 -22.34
C GLN A 433 -13.84 4.74 -22.22
N PRO A 434 -14.20 5.81 -21.47
CA PRO A 434 -13.30 6.94 -21.29
C PRO A 434 -12.06 6.59 -20.46
N PRO A 435 -10.89 7.18 -20.75
CA PRO A 435 -9.68 7.01 -19.94
C PRO A 435 -9.88 7.56 -18.52
N SER A 436 -9.11 7.04 -17.56
CA SER A 436 -9.25 7.41 -16.15
C SER A 436 -7.97 7.14 -15.37
N LYS A 437 -7.51 8.16 -14.64
CA LYS A 437 -6.37 8.02 -13.71
C LYS A 437 -6.51 6.94 -12.65
N TYR A 438 -7.73 6.44 -12.39
CA TYR A 438 -7.99 5.43 -11.36
C TYR A 438 -8.04 4.00 -11.90
N LYS A 439 -7.90 3.83 -13.22
CA LYS A 439 -8.04 2.52 -13.89
C LYS A 439 -6.87 2.32 -14.83
N ASN A 440 -6.29 1.12 -14.80
CA ASN A 440 -5.30 0.74 -15.81
C ASN A 440 -5.97 0.68 -17.19
N TRP A 441 -5.45 1.43 -18.17
CA TRP A 441 -5.98 1.42 -19.52
C TRP A 441 -5.56 0.15 -20.28
N GLU A 442 -4.27 -0.21 -20.24
CA GLU A 442 -3.77 -1.38 -20.95
C GLU A 442 -4.21 -2.68 -20.27
N ARG A 443 -5.17 -3.40 -20.87
CA ARG A 443 -5.68 -4.65 -20.33
C ARG A 443 -5.01 -5.88 -20.95
N PRO A 444 -4.41 -6.79 -20.14
CA PRO A 444 -3.84 -8.02 -20.65
C PRO A 444 -4.94 -9.00 -21.12
N ASN A 445 -4.61 -9.89 -22.06
CA ASN A 445 -5.52 -10.94 -22.55
C ASN A 445 -6.04 -11.84 -21.41
N ALA A 446 -5.22 -12.04 -20.37
CA ALA A 446 -5.58 -12.82 -19.19
C ALA A 446 -6.82 -12.27 -18.46
N ASP A 447 -7.04 -10.95 -18.45
CA ASP A 447 -8.20 -10.31 -17.82
C ASP A 447 -9.53 -10.70 -18.48
N PHE A 448 -9.48 -11.19 -19.73
CA PHE A 448 -10.62 -11.62 -20.53
C PHE A 448 -10.63 -13.13 -20.78
N LYS A 449 -9.68 -13.88 -20.21
CA LYS A 449 -9.48 -15.31 -20.47
C LYS A 449 -9.36 -15.62 -21.98
N ILE A 450 -8.54 -14.85 -22.70
CA ILE A 450 -8.27 -15.01 -24.15
C ILE A 450 -6.87 -15.58 -24.37
#